data_AF-A0A847KJM5-F1
#
_entry.id   AF-A0A847KJM5-F1
#
_cell.length_a   1.000
_cell.length_b   1.000
_cell.length_c   1.000
_cell.angle_alpha   90.00
_cell.angle_beta   90.00
_cell.angle_gamma   90.00
#
_symmetry.space_group_name_H-M   'P 1'
#
loop_
_entity.id
_entity.type
_entity.pdbx_description
1 polymer ?
#
loop_
_entity_poly.entity_id
_entity_poly.type
_entity_poly.pdbx_seq_one_letter_code
_entity_poly.pdbx_strand_id
1 'polypeptide(L)'
;MAVDRPDHGDGIDESTLARFTGLAREGAVADAEDLRQRISAAEERGDQREVRRLRLLSQERRDQWVWLVLALVVALIVLLVLWANRGGDGAAGAPSSAPPAAEADSPGDAEPAEGAAAAEAEPAADADAAQPGPPFMEGRHFAIASLFEGQEKRVYTIELVGEGDQGTIRVWEDETGEGTYVIDGQSIRIEMTRMVPPENHLIREPNVFEGVLTPDGSRFDGTWTVEGWFADPDSAELSGEWSTVTFRADRL
;
A
#
# COMPACT_ATOMS: atom_id res chain seq x y z
N MET A 1 -60.20 -24.90 2.98
CA MET A 1 -60.15 -23.42 2.99
C MET A 1 -58.85 -23.03 2.32
N ALA A 2 -58.93 -22.54 1.07
CA ALA A 2 -57.78 -22.02 0.35
C ALA A 2 -57.50 -20.61 0.87
N VAL A 3 -56.29 -20.39 1.39
CA VAL A 3 -55.84 -19.07 1.82
C VAL A 3 -55.32 -18.34 0.58
N ASP A 4 -56.09 -17.34 0.16
CA ASP A 4 -55.76 -16.44 -0.94
C ASP A 4 -54.47 -15.68 -0.56
N ARG A 5 -53.41 -15.86 -1.35
CA ARG A 5 -52.11 -15.23 -1.11
C ARG A 5 -52.17 -13.86 -1.80
N PRO A 6 -52.03 -12.74 -1.07
CA PRO A 6 -52.03 -11.43 -1.70
C PRO A 6 -50.84 -11.31 -2.66
N ASP A 7 -51.14 -10.96 -3.89
CA ASP A 7 -50.18 -10.66 -4.95
C ASP A 7 -49.50 -9.32 -4.60
N HIS A 8 -48.37 -9.37 -3.91
CA HIS A 8 -47.54 -8.20 -3.57
C HIS A 8 -46.45 -8.00 -4.63
N GLY A 9 -46.91 -7.70 -5.84
CA GLY A 9 -46.09 -7.28 -6.97
C GLY A 9 -46.03 -5.76 -7.13
N ASP A 10 -45.86 -4.99 -6.06
CA ASP A 10 -45.50 -3.57 -6.20
C ASP A 10 -43.99 -3.48 -6.46
N GLY A 11 -43.63 -3.74 -7.71
CA GLY A 11 -42.30 -3.42 -8.22
C GLY A 11 -42.07 -1.92 -8.11
N ILE A 12 -40.88 -1.52 -7.63
CA ILE A 12 -40.45 -0.12 -7.69
C ILE A 12 -40.51 0.30 -9.16
N ASP A 13 -41.40 1.23 -9.47
CA ASP A 13 -41.57 1.73 -10.84
C ASP A 13 -40.26 2.37 -11.31
N GLU A 14 -39.87 2.07 -12.54
CA GLU A 14 -38.64 2.52 -13.19
C GLU A 14 -38.52 4.06 -13.18
N SER A 15 -39.65 4.78 -13.19
CA SER A 15 -39.69 6.25 -13.11
C SER A 15 -39.26 6.79 -11.74
N THR A 16 -39.54 6.04 -10.66
CA THR A 16 -39.13 6.39 -9.29
C THR A 16 -37.62 6.26 -9.15
N LEU A 17 -37.03 5.20 -9.72
CA LEU A 17 -35.59 4.96 -9.69
C LEU A 17 -34.84 6.01 -10.54
N ALA A 18 -35.36 6.33 -11.73
CA ALA A 18 -34.82 7.38 -12.58
C ALA A 18 -34.83 8.76 -11.87
N ARG A 19 -35.91 9.12 -11.17
CA ARG A 19 -35.99 10.38 -10.42
C ARG A 19 -34.98 10.48 -9.28
N PHE A 20 -34.79 9.39 -8.52
CA PHE A 20 -33.79 9.37 -7.45
C PHE A 20 -32.36 9.55 -7.99
N THR A 21 -32.03 8.86 -9.08
CA THR A 21 -30.70 9.00 -9.71
C THR A 21 -30.47 10.39 -10.31
N GLY A 22 -31.51 11.01 -10.88
CA GLY A 22 -31.45 12.36 -11.43
C GLY A 22 -31.17 13.42 -10.37
N LEU A 23 -31.92 13.42 -9.27
CA LEU A 23 -31.78 14.40 -8.19
C LEU A 23 -30.42 14.32 -7.48
N ALA A 24 -29.91 13.10 -7.25
CA ALA A 24 -28.59 12.92 -6.66
C ALA A 24 -27.47 13.45 -7.57
N ARG A 25 -27.61 13.25 -8.89
CA ARG A 25 -26.64 13.72 -9.88
C ARG A 25 -26.66 15.24 -10.01
N GLU A 26 -27.84 15.85 -10.11
CA GLU A 26 -27.96 17.30 -10.26
C GLU A 26 -27.42 18.06 -9.04
N GLY A 27 -27.72 17.58 -7.82
CA GLY A 27 -27.17 18.17 -6.60
C GLY A 27 -25.66 18.07 -6.52
N ALA A 28 -25.08 16.91 -6.85
CA ALA A 28 -23.63 16.70 -6.81
C ALA A 28 -22.88 17.57 -7.85
N VAL A 29 -23.46 17.76 -9.04
CA VAL A 29 -22.86 18.58 -10.10
C VAL A 29 -22.90 20.06 -9.74
N ALA A 30 -24.05 20.56 -9.24
CA ALA A 30 -24.18 21.96 -8.84
C ALA A 30 -23.19 22.34 -7.72
N ASP A 31 -23.01 21.47 -6.73
CA ASP A 31 -22.07 21.67 -5.64
C ASP A 31 -20.60 21.65 -6.09
N ALA A 32 -20.26 20.82 -7.08
CA ALA A 32 -18.91 20.76 -7.64
C ALA A 32 -18.57 22.00 -8.48
N GLU A 33 -19.56 22.52 -9.21
CA GLU A 33 -19.41 23.73 -10.02
C GLU A 33 -19.26 24.99 -9.15
N ASP A 34 -20.04 25.13 -8.08
CA ASP A 34 -19.87 26.21 -7.09
C ASP A 34 -18.46 26.22 -6.49
N LEU A 35 -17.95 25.05 -6.06
CA LEU A 35 -16.59 24.95 -5.52
C LEU A 35 -15.52 25.36 -6.56
N ARG A 36 -15.67 24.97 -7.82
CA ARG A 36 -14.76 25.39 -8.89
C ARG A 36 -14.80 26.90 -9.12
N GLN A 37 -16.00 27.48 -9.19
CA GLN A 37 -16.17 28.92 -9.35
C GLN A 37 -15.54 29.69 -8.18
N ARG A 38 -15.69 29.21 -6.95
CA ARG A 38 -15.10 29.84 -5.75
C ARG A 38 -13.58 29.74 -5.72
N ILE A 39 -13.01 28.61 -6.17
CA ILE A 39 -11.54 28.46 -6.29
C ILE A 39 -11.01 29.47 -7.31
N SER A 40 -11.62 29.54 -8.51
CA SER A 40 -11.23 30.50 -9.55
C SER A 40 -11.30 31.95 -9.05
N ALA A 41 -12.38 32.32 -8.36
CA ALA A 41 -12.54 33.67 -7.81
C ALA A 41 -11.57 33.99 -6.65
N ALA A 42 -11.06 32.98 -5.93
CA ALA A 42 -10.01 33.17 -4.92
C ALA A 42 -8.62 33.31 -5.57
N GLU A 43 -8.35 32.57 -6.64
CA GLU A 43 -7.12 32.67 -7.44
C GLU A 43 -6.99 34.05 -8.10
N GLU A 44 -8.07 34.57 -8.70
CA GLU A 44 -8.10 35.93 -9.27
C GLU A 44 -7.82 37.03 -8.24
N ARG A 45 -8.20 36.82 -6.98
CA ARG A 45 -7.92 37.74 -5.87
C ARG A 45 -6.51 37.58 -5.28
N GLY A 46 -5.77 36.53 -5.67
CA GLY A 46 -4.46 36.20 -5.09
C GLY A 46 -4.52 35.69 -3.64
N ASP A 47 -5.68 35.22 -3.16
CA ASP A 47 -5.83 34.73 -1.78
C ASP A 47 -5.45 33.24 -1.67
N GLN A 48 -4.14 32.98 -1.55
CA GLN A 48 -3.59 31.63 -1.44
C GLN A 48 -4.12 30.84 -0.24
N ARG A 49 -4.53 31.51 0.85
CA ARG A 49 -5.09 30.83 2.03
C ARG A 49 -6.49 30.30 1.73
N GLU A 50 -7.31 31.11 1.05
CA GLU A 50 -8.65 30.69 0.63
C GLU A 50 -8.58 29.55 -0.39
N VAL A 51 -7.67 29.63 -1.37
CA VAL A 51 -7.45 28.55 -2.35
C VAL A 51 -7.08 27.23 -1.65
N ARG A 52 -6.12 27.26 -0.72
CA ARG A 52 -5.72 26.05 0.03
C ARG A 52 -6.90 25.46 0.80
N ARG A 53 -7.69 26.31 1.47
CA ARG A 53 -8.89 25.87 2.20
C ARG A 53 -9.95 25.24 1.29
N LEU A 54 -10.23 25.84 0.14
CA LEU A 54 -11.23 25.32 -0.80
C LEU A 54 -10.78 24.00 -1.47
N ARG A 55 -9.48 23.85 -1.75
CA ARG A 55 -8.91 22.59 -2.25
C ARG A 55 -9.02 21.46 -1.22
N LEU A 56 -8.76 21.74 0.06
CA LEU A 56 -8.97 20.77 1.14
C LEU A 56 -10.44 20.34 1.24
N LEU A 57 -11.39 21.27 1.18
CA LEU A 57 -12.82 20.94 1.19
C LEU A 57 -13.24 20.09 -0.02
N SER A 58 -12.66 20.36 -1.19
CA SER A 58 -12.87 19.56 -2.41
C SER A 58 -12.31 18.14 -2.25
N GLN A 59 -11.16 17.99 -1.59
CA GLN A 59 -10.57 16.68 -1.30
C GLN A 59 -11.42 15.90 -0.28
N GLU A 60 -11.79 16.50 0.86
CA GLU A 60 -12.65 15.86 1.87
C GLU A 60 -13.98 15.37 1.27
N ARG A 61 -14.61 16.17 0.39
CA ARG A 61 -15.83 15.76 -0.31
C ARG A 61 -15.60 14.60 -1.27
N ARG A 62 -14.47 14.57 -1.99
CA ARG A 62 -14.12 13.44 -2.87
C ARG A 62 -13.93 12.16 -2.05
N ASP A 63 -13.24 12.24 -0.92
CA ASP A 63 -13.03 11.08 -0.04
C ASP A 63 -14.37 10.57 0.50
N GLN A 64 -15.27 11.46 0.94
CA GLN A 64 -16.62 11.08 1.35
C GLN A 64 -17.40 10.36 0.24
N TRP A 65 -17.33 10.84 -1.00
CA TRP A 65 -17.98 10.19 -2.14
C TRP A 65 -17.41 8.80 -2.41
N VAL A 66 -16.08 8.63 -2.34
CA VAL A 66 -15.44 7.32 -2.50
C VAL A 66 -15.94 6.34 -1.44
N TRP A 67 -16.00 6.77 -0.17
CA TRP A 67 -16.52 5.93 0.91
C TRP A 67 -18.00 5.58 0.73
N LEU A 68 -18.83 6.51 0.26
CA LEU A 68 -20.24 6.25 -0.02
C LEU A 68 -20.44 5.24 -1.16
N VAL A 69 -19.67 5.38 -2.26
CA VAL A 69 -19.70 4.43 -3.38
C VAL A 69 -19.24 3.06 -2.93
N LEU A 70 -18.14 2.98 -2.16
CA LEU A 70 -17.64 1.73 -1.62
C LEU A 70 -18.68 1.05 -0.71
N ALA A 71 -19.29 1.81 0.20
CA ALA A 71 -20.35 1.31 1.07
C ALA A 71 -21.56 0.79 0.28
N LEU A 72 -21.95 1.47 -0.80
CA LEU A 72 -23.03 1.03 -1.69
C LEU A 72 -22.69 -0.28 -2.40
N VAL A 73 -21.46 -0.42 -2.91
CA VAL A 73 -20.99 -1.65 -3.57
C VAL A 73 -21.00 -2.82 -2.58
N VAL A 74 -20.50 -2.62 -1.36
CA VAL A 74 -20.55 -3.64 -0.31
C VAL A 74 -21.99 -4.05 0.01
N ALA A 75 -22.91 -3.08 0.15
CA ALA A 75 -24.31 -3.36 0.39
C ALA A 75 -24.95 -4.19 -0.75
N LEU A 76 -24.62 -3.89 -2.01
CA LEU A 76 -25.09 -4.66 -3.17
C LEU A 76 -24.55 -6.10 -3.17
N ILE A 77 -23.28 -6.30 -2.81
CA ILE A 77 -22.69 -7.64 -2.67
C ILE A 77 -23.41 -8.45 -1.59
N VAL A 78 -23.67 -7.84 -0.42
CA VAL A 78 -24.41 -8.49 0.67
C VAL A 78 -25.82 -8.90 0.23
N LEU A 79 -26.53 -8.02 -0.47
CA LEU A 79 -27.86 -8.33 -1.02
C LEU A 79 -27.81 -9.48 -2.03
N LEU A 80 -26.79 -9.53 -2.89
CA LEU A 80 -26.61 -10.60 -3.88
C LEU A 80 -26.34 -11.95 -3.20
N VAL A 81 -25.50 -11.97 -2.15
CA VAL A 81 -25.26 -13.17 -1.34
C VAL A 81 -26.54 -13.65 -0.65
N LEU A 82 -27.32 -12.74 -0.06
CA LEU A 82 -28.60 -13.08 0.57
C LEU A 82 -29.61 -13.62 -0.44
N TRP A 83 -29.66 -13.05 -1.65
CA TRP A 83 -30.52 -13.51 -2.73
C TRP A 83 -30.13 -14.92 -3.20
N ALA A 84 -28.83 -15.16 -3.43
CA ALA A 84 -28.32 -16.47 -3.84
C ALA A 84 -28.61 -17.56 -2.79
N ASN A 85 -28.46 -17.25 -1.51
CA ASN A 85 -28.74 -18.20 -0.43
C ASN A 85 -30.23 -18.47 -0.24
N ARG A 86 -31.12 -17.52 -0.58
CA ARG A 86 -32.58 -17.70 -0.47
C ARG A 86 -33.17 -18.62 -1.55
N GLY A 87 -32.50 -18.77 -2.70
CA GLY A 87 -32.95 -19.61 -3.82
C GLY A 87 -32.65 -21.11 -3.67
N GLY A 88 -31.84 -21.51 -2.68
CA GLY A 88 -31.34 -22.89 -2.55
C GLY A 88 -32.32 -23.91 -1.95
N ASP A 89 -33.37 -23.47 -1.25
CA ASP A 89 -34.23 -24.38 -0.48
C ASP A 89 -35.30 -25.12 -1.31
N GLY A 90 -35.36 -24.89 -2.63
CA GLY A 90 -36.44 -25.39 -3.49
C GLY A 90 -36.20 -26.72 -4.22
N ALA A 91 -34.98 -27.25 -4.27
CA ALA A 91 -34.65 -28.34 -5.20
C ALA A 91 -33.75 -29.43 -4.60
N ALA A 92 -34.24 -30.15 -3.59
CA ALA A 92 -33.64 -31.44 -3.20
C ALA A 92 -34.69 -32.37 -2.58
N GLY A 93 -35.47 -33.02 -3.44
CA GLY A 93 -36.38 -34.11 -3.09
C GLY A 93 -36.14 -35.32 -4.00
N ALA A 94 -34.92 -35.87 -4.00
CA ALA A 94 -34.68 -37.22 -4.53
C ALA A 94 -33.68 -37.93 -3.61
N PRO A 95 -34.07 -39.04 -2.96
CA PRO A 95 -33.19 -39.79 -2.08
C PRO A 95 -32.15 -40.56 -2.91
N SER A 96 -30.91 -40.07 -2.91
CA SER A 96 -29.75 -40.81 -3.44
C SER A 96 -29.36 -41.91 -2.46
N SER A 97 -29.40 -43.14 -2.93
CA SER A 97 -29.08 -44.35 -2.19
C SER A 97 -27.55 -44.48 -2.09
N ALA A 98 -27.01 -44.49 -0.88
CA ALA A 98 -25.61 -44.76 -0.61
C ALA A 98 -25.30 -46.27 -0.67
N PRO A 99 -24.13 -46.69 -1.19
CA PRO A 99 -23.54 -47.98 -0.87
C PRO A 99 -22.48 -47.85 0.25
N PRO A 100 -22.12 -48.97 0.90
CA PRO A 100 -21.50 -48.99 2.22
C PRO A 100 -19.97 -48.87 2.21
N ALA A 101 -19.49 -48.53 3.40
CA ALA A 101 -18.12 -48.44 3.86
C ALA A 101 -17.20 -49.58 3.39
N ALA A 102 -15.97 -49.20 3.05
CA ALA A 102 -14.82 -50.08 3.09
C ALA A 102 -13.84 -49.53 4.12
N GLU A 103 -13.69 -50.29 5.21
CA GLU A 103 -12.57 -50.23 6.16
C GLU A 103 -11.24 -50.45 5.42
N ALA A 104 -10.22 -49.70 5.80
CA ALA A 104 -8.84 -50.14 5.66
C ALA A 104 -7.98 -49.49 6.76
N ASP A 105 -7.71 -50.30 7.78
CA ASP A 105 -6.58 -50.20 8.69
C ASP A 105 -5.24 -50.10 7.94
N SER A 106 -4.33 -49.23 8.38
CA SER A 106 -3.13 -49.70 9.12
C SER A 106 -2.15 -48.56 9.44
N PRO A 107 -1.53 -48.60 10.63
CA PRO A 107 -0.51 -47.66 11.09
C PRO A 107 0.90 -48.11 10.67
N GLY A 108 1.82 -47.16 10.54
CA GLY A 108 3.23 -47.42 10.27
C GLY A 108 4.10 -46.42 11.02
N ASP A 109 4.48 -46.80 12.25
CA ASP A 109 5.55 -46.21 13.02
C ASP A 109 6.91 -46.39 12.32
N ALA A 110 7.71 -45.32 12.26
CA ALA A 110 9.17 -45.40 12.13
C ALA A 110 9.81 -44.09 12.60
N GLU A 111 10.23 -44.09 13.87
CA GLU A 111 11.22 -43.18 14.46
C GLU A 111 12.58 -43.92 14.54
N PRO A 112 13.69 -43.29 14.98
CA PRO A 112 14.56 -42.38 14.25
C PRO A 112 15.96 -43.02 13.99
N ALA A 113 16.73 -42.49 13.03
CA ALA A 113 18.15 -42.85 12.88
C ALA A 113 19.04 -41.67 13.29
N GLU A 114 19.58 -41.76 14.51
CA GLU A 114 20.77 -41.03 14.94
C GLU A 114 21.97 -41.42 14.07
N GLY A 115 22.58 -40.42 13.42
CA GLY A 115 23.80 -40.55 12.66
C GLY A 115 24.67 -39.32 12.88
N ALA A 116 25.52 -39.38 13.90
CA ALA A 116 26.60 -38.43 14.10
C ALA A 116 27.65 -38.58 13.00
N ALA A 117 27.83 -37.55 12.17
CA ALA A 117 28.97 -37.41 11.28
C ALA A 117 29.47 -35.96 11.37
N ALA A 118 30.77 -35.83 11.58
CA ALA A 118 31.48 -34.57 11.68
C ALA A 118 31.34 -33.77 10.39
N ALA A 119 30.81 -32.55 10.48
CA ALA A 119 30.82 -31.59 9.39
C ALA A 119 32.26 -31.07 9.20
N GLU A 120 32.93 -31.62 8.18
CA GLU A 120 33.91 -30.88 7.40
C GLU A 120 33.26 -29.55 6.98
N ALA A 121 33.98 -28.44 7.14
CA ALA A 121 33.49 -27.11 6.77
C ALA A 121 33.12 -27.10 5.28
N GLU A 122 31.83 -27.08 4.99
CA GLU A 122 31.33 -26.97 3.63
C GLU A 122 31.84 -25.66 3.01
N PRO A 123 32.29 -25.67 1.74
CA PRO A 123 32.56 -24.45 1.01
C PRO A 123 31.27 -23.63 0.99
N ALA A 124 31.36 -22.36 1.42
CA ALA A 124 30.23 -21.44 1.50
C ALA A 124 29.38 -21.55 0.23
N ALA A 125 28.19 -22.15 0.37
CA ALA A 125 27.24 -22.27 -0.73
C ALA A 125 26.93 -20.89 -1.26
N ASP A 126 26.87 -20.76 -2.59
CA ASP A 126 26.41 -19.55 -3.28
C ASP A 126 25.08 -19.10 -2.65
N ALA A 127 25.14 -18.04 -1.86
CA ALA A 127 24.00 -17.54 -1.13
C ALA A 127 22.97 -17.02 -2.15
N ASP A 128 21.78 -17.65 -2.16
CA ASP A 128 20.66 -17.22 -2.99
C ASP A 128 20.21 -15.82 -2.54
N ALA A 129 20.58 -14.80 -3.33
CA ALA A 129 20.26 -13.39 -3.05
C ALA A 129 18.75 -13.11 -2.97
N ALA A 130 17.89 -14.04 -3.43
CA ALA A 130 16.44 -13.92 -3.37
C ALA A 130 15.81 -14.45 -2.08
N GLN A 131 16.54 -15.21 -1.24
CA GLN A 131 16.03 -15.64 0.06
C GLN A 131 16.51 -14.70 1.18
N PRO A 132 15.59 -14.13 1.98
CA PRO A 132 15.98 -13.41 3.18
C PRO A 132 16.59 -14.43 4.16
N GLY A 133 17.90 -14.33 4.38
CA GLY A 133 18.61 -15.17 5.36
C GLY A 133 18.04 -14.99 6.79
N PRO A 134 18.40 -15.88 7.74
CA PRO A 134 18.02 -15.71 9.14
C PRO A 134 18.40 -14.29 9.62
N PRO A 135 17.60 -13.63 10.47
CA PRO A 135 17.84 -12.25 10.88
C PRO A 135 19.22 -12.14 11.53
N PHE A 136 20.19 -11.64 10.77
CA PHE A 136 21.55 -11.44 11.23
C PHE A 136 21.55 -10.15 12.05
N MET A 137 21.23 -10.26 13.34
CA MET A 137 21.03 -9.12 14.25
C MET A 137 22.33 -8.40 14.66
N GLU A 138 23.45 -8.65 13.99
CA GLU A 138 24.72 -7.94 14.22
C GLU A 138 24.87 -6.67 13.36
N GLY A 139 23.91 -6.40 12.47
CA GLY A 139 23.91 -5.26 11.53
C GLY A 139 23.55 -3.90 12.14
N ARG A 140 24.00 -2.83 11.48
CA ARG A 140 23.57 -1.44 11.77
C ARG A 140 22.26 -1.18 11.03
N HIS A 141 21.13 -1.51 11.66
CA HIS A 141 19.80 -1.27 11.14
C HIS A 141 19.33 0.16 11.42
N PHE A 142 18.80 0.84 10.42
CA PHE A 142 18.25 2.19 10.56
C PHE A 142 16.85 2.27 9.95
N ALA A 143 15.96 2.98 10.64
CA ALA A 143 14.71 3.47 10.07
C ALA A 143 14.89 4.92 9.63
N ILE A 144 14.77 5.16 8.33
CA ILE A 144 14.85 6.49 7.73
C ILE A 144 13.44 7.08 7.64
N ALA A 145 13.25 8.26 8.20
CA ALA A 145 12.05 9.06 8.11
C ALA A 145 12.31 10.40 7.43
N SER A 146 11.48 10.75 6.45
CA SER A 146 11.47 12.08 5.85
C SER A 146 10.78 13.06 6.79
N LEU A 147 11.30 14.28 6.84
CA LEU A 147 10.73 15.40 7.60
C LEU A 147 10.18 16.42 6.61
N PHE A 148 8.97 16.17 6.10
CA PHE A 148 8.31 17.06 5.13
C PHE A 148 7.14 17.79 5.79
N GLU A 149 7.10 19.11 5.66
CA GLU A 149 6.06 19.97 6.28
C GLU A 149 5.84 19.73 7.80
N GLY A 150 6.90 19.34 8.51
CA GLY A 150 6.84 19.04 9.95
C GLY A 150 6.16 17.70 10.28
N GLN A 151 5.82 16.90 9.28
CA GLN A 151 5.39 15.52 9.46
C GLN A 151 6.57 14.57 9.28
N GLU A 152 6.66 13.62 10.21
CA GLU A 152 7.61 12.52 10.13
C GLU A 152 6.91 11.34 9.44
N LYS A 153 7.46 10.91 8.31
CA LYS A 153 6.97 9.74 7.58
C LYS A 153 8.14 8.78 7.37
N ARG A 154 8.01 7.56 7.88
CA ARG A 154 8.97 6.49 7.61
C ARG A 154 8.97 6.20 6.12
N VAL A 155 10.17 6.16 5.53
CA VAL A 155 10.36 5.93 4.09
C VAL A 155 11.11 4.63 3.85
N TYR A 156 12.16 4.35 4.63
CA TYR A 156 12.98 3.16 4.43
C TYR A 156 13.38 2.50 5.74
N THR A 157 13.63 1.20 5.63
CA THR A 157 14.37 0.41 6.62
C THR A 157 15.61 -0.13 5.93
N ILE A 158 16.80 0.27 6.39
CA ILE A 158 18.07 -0.11 5.77
C ILE A 158 18.98 -0.84 6.75
N GLU A 159 19.87 -1.66 6.21
CA GLU A 159 20.97 -2.31 6.90
C GLU A 159 22.27 -1.93 6.20
N LEU A 160 23.24 -1.41 6.95
CA LEU A 160 24.59 -1.18 6.44
C LEU A 160 25.40 -2.48 6.54
N VAL A 161 25.71 -3.09 5.41
CA VAL A 161 26.45 -4.35 5.28
C VAL A 161 27.89 -4.06 4.83
N GLY A 162 28.83 -4.21 5.76
CA GLY A 162 30.25 -3.97 5.50
C GLY A 162 31.03 -3.71 6.79
N GLU A 163 32.35 -3.84 6.72
CA GLU A 163 33.25 -3.54 7.84
C GLU A 163 33.76 -2.10 7.76
N GLY A 164 33.63 -1.36 8.86
CA GLY A 164 34.14 0.01 8.98
C GLY A 164 33.32 1.06 8.23
N ASP A 165 34.03 1.88 7.49
CA ASP A 165 33.56 3.18 6.96
C ASP A 165 32.95 3.08 5.56
N GLN A 166 33.02 1.94 4.89
CA GLN A 166 32.44 1.77 3.54
C GLN A 166 31.80 0.40 3.40
N GLY A 167 30.80 0.28 2.55
CA GLY A 167 30.14 -0.99 2.30
C GLY A 167 28.90 -0.89 1.41
N THR A 168 28.12 -1.95 1.46
CA THR A 168 26.85 -2.09 0.73
C THR A 168 25.67 -1.86 1.65
N ILE A 169 24.50 -1.58 1.07
CA ILE A 169 23.26 -1.39 1.83
C ILE A 169 22.24 -2.44 1.39
N ARG A 170 21.55 -3.01 2.36
CA ARG A 170 20.36 -3.83 2.13
C ARG A 170 19.12 -3.05 2.54
N VAL A 171 18.11 -2.99 1.66
CA VAL A 171 16.83 -2.34 1.91
C VAL A 171 15.76 -3.39 2.19
N TRP A 172 14.99 -3.21 3.26
CA TRP A 172 14.05 -4.22 3.74
C TRP A 172 12.60 -4.04 3.26
N GLU A 173 12.21 -2.87 2.74
CA GLU A 173 10.83 -2.59 2.31
C GLU A 173 10.66 -2.57 0.77
N ASP A 174 9.74 -3.44 0.33
CA ASP A 174 9.05 -3.73 -0.94
C ASP A 174 9.69 -3.55 -2.33
N GLU A 175 10.77 -2.81 -2.57
CA GLU A 175 11.37 -2.81 -3.92
C GLU A 175 12.88 -2.75 -3.86
N THR A 176 13.51 -3.71 -4.57
CA THR A 176 14.94 -4.01 -4.63
C THR A 176 15.82 -2.77 -4.78
N GLY A 177 16.20 -2.17 -3.65
CA GLY A 177 17.22 -1.14 -3.59
C GLY A 177 18.58 -1.78 -3.38
N GLU A 178 19.41 -1.80 -4.42
CA GLU A 178 20.86 -1.94 -4.25
C GLU A 178 21.44 -0.55 -3.99
N GLY A 179 22.40 -0.47 -3.08
CA GLY A 179 23.07 0.77 -2.74
C GLY A 179 24.40 0.56 -2.05
N THR A 180 25.14 1.64 -1.92
CA THR A 180 26.43 1.71 -1.23
C THR A 180 26.42 2.83 -0.22
N TYR A 181 27.24 2.69 0.83
CA TYR A 181 27.47 3.77 1.78
C TYR A 181 28.95 4.08 1.92
N VAL A 182 29.25 5.33 2.24
CA VAL A 182 30.56 5.83 2.66
C VAL A 182 30.36 6.70 3.89
N ILE A 183 31.16 6.44 4.92
CA ILE A 183 31.29 7.22 6.14
C ILE A 183 32.67 7.87 6.10
N ASP A 184 32.74 9.18 6.34
CA ASP A 184 34.00 9.91 6.46
C ASP A 184 33.93 10.78 7.73
N GLY A 185 34.53 10.26 8.80
CA GLY A 185 34.39 10.82 10.14
C GLY A 185 32.95 10.74 10.63
N GLN A 186 32.26 11.89 10.71
CA GLN A 186 30.84 11.97 11.06
C GLN A 186 29.94 12.14 9.83
N SER A 187 30.50 12.36 8.64
CA SER A 187 29.70 12.45 7.42
C SER A 187 29.29 11.05 6.97
N ILE A 188 28.04 10.87 6.55
CA ILE A 188 27.56 9.65 5.91
C ILE A 188 26.91 10.01 4.58
N ARG A 189 27.29 9.29 3.53
CA ARG A 189 26.67 9.34 2.21
C ARG A 189 26.15 7.96 1.87
N ILE A 190 24.89 7.88 1.49
CA ILE A 190 24.22 6.66 1.06
C ILE A 190 23.71 6.92 -0.36
N GLU A 191 24.16 6.10 -1.29
CA GLU A 191 23.71 6.12 -2.68
C GLU A 191 22.92 4.84 -2.95
N MET A 192 21.69 4.99 -3.40
CA MET A 192 20.76 3.90 -3.60
C MET A 192 20.10 4.07 -4.96
N THR A 193 19.58 2.98 -5.50
CA THR A 193 18.59 3.05 -6.57
C THR A 193 17.24 2.68 -6.02
N ARG A 194 16.20 3.43 -6.38
CA ARG A 194 14.81 3.06 -6.08
C ARG A 194 14.08 2.71 -7.36
N MET A 195 13.15 1.78 -7.26
CA MET A 195 12.13 1.59 -8.28
C MET A 195 11.05 2.65 -8.11
N VAL A 196 10.47 3.07 -9.23
CA VAL A 196 9.30 3.95 -9.28
C VAL A 196 8.06 3.07 -9.38
N PRO A 197 7.03 3.24 -8.52
CA PRO A 197 5.84 2.39 -8.51
C PRO A 197 5.13 2.27 -9.89
N PRO A 198 4.28 1.25 -10.08
CA PRO A 198 4.60 0.18 -11.02
C PRO A 198 3.86 0.29 -12.37
N GLU A 199 3.34 1.47 -12.74
CA GLU A 199 2.43 1.47 -13.90
C GLU A 199 3.12 1.17 -15.23
N ASN A 200 4.46 1.29 -15.38
CA ASN A 200 5.23 0.70 -16.49
C ASN A 200 6.77 0.89 -16.47
N HIS A 201 7.39 1.37 -15.40
CA HIS A 201 8.77 1.85 -15.48
C HIS A 201 9.79 0.87 -14.85
N LEU A 202 10.55 0.18 -15.71
CA LEU A 202 11.84 -0.46 -15.37
C LEU A 202 12.95 0.57 -15.02
N ILE A 203 12.55 1.80 -14.71
CA ILE A 203 13.46 2.92 -14.51
C ILE A 203 13.90 2.88 -13.05
N ARG A 204 15.19 2.74 -12.85
CA ARG A 204 15.85 2.91 -11.56
C ARG A 204 16.26 4.35 -11.41
N GLU A 205 15.75 5.01 -10.38
CA GLU A 205 16.12 6.38 -10.07
C GLU A 205 17.22 6.43 -9.02
N PRO A 206 18.21 7.32 -9.17
CA PRO A 206 19.18 7.56 -8.13
C PRO A 206 18.49 8.19 -6.91
N ASN A 207 18.87 7.69 -5.74
CA ASN A 207 18.32 8.10 -4.46
C ASN A 207 19.50 8.31 -3.49
N VAL A 208 19.80 9.58 -3.19
CA VAL A 208 21.02 9.96 -2.46
C VAL A 208 20.64 10.60 -1.12
N PHE A 209 21.20 10.04 -0.05
CA PHE A 209 21.13 10.60 1.30
C PHE A 209 22.52 11.07 1.71
N GLU A 210 22.60 12.29 2.20
CA GLU A 210 23.80 12.88 2.78
C GLU A 210 23.46 13.37 4.17
N GLY A 211 24.22 12.96 5.18
CA GLY A 211 23.92 13.31 6.56
C GLY A 211 25.12 13.29 7.48
N VAL A 212 24.85 13.57 8.75
CA VAL A 212 25.84 13.57 9.82
C VAL A 212 25.42 12.57 10.88
N LEU A 213 26.30 11.60 11.16
CA LEU A 213 26.16 10.59 12.18
C LEU A 213 26.45 11.18 13.57
N THR A 214 25.62 10.83 14.55
CA THR A 214 25.86 11.17 15.95
C THR A 214 27.13 10.48 16.47
N PRO A 215 27.81 11.03 17.49
CA PRO A 215 29.05 10.45 18.02
C PRO A 215 28.93 9.00 18.50
N ASP A 216 27.73 8.59 18.92
CA ASP A 216 27.41 7.24 19.38
C ASP A 216 26.93 6.31 18.25
N GLY A 217 26.82 6.82 17.02
CA GLY A 217 26.38 6.05 15.85
C GLY A 217 24.91 5.61 15.90
N SER A 218 24.11 6.15 16.82
CA SER A 218 22.71 5.76 17.00
C SER A 218 21.76 6.45 16.03
N ARG A 219 22.19 7.56 15.43
CA ARG A 219 21.36 8.37 14.54
C ARG A 219 22.19 9.07 13.47
N PHE A 220 21.58 9.35 12.31
CA PHE A 220 22.08 10.39 11.42
C PHE A 220 20.96 11.29 10.89
N ASP A 221 21.26 12.57 10.77
CA ASP A 221 20.35 13.60 10.27
C ASP A 221 20.94 14.21 9.00
N GLY A 222 20.11 14.53 8.01
CA GLY A 222 20.65 14.97 6.72
C GLY A 222 19.65 15.45 5.70
N THR A 223 20.12 15.52 4.46
CA THR A 223 19.35 15.83 3.27
C THR A 223 19.25 14.63 2.35
N TRP A 224 18.05 14.45 1.81
CA TRP A 224 17.69 13.42 0.88
C TRP A 224 17.25 14.08 -0.43
N THR A 225 17.89 13.72 -1.54
CA THR A 225 17.52 14.19 -2.88
C THR A 225 16.61 13.16 -3.55
N VAL A 226 15.40 13.59 -3.90
CA VAL A 226 14.37 12.74 -4.50
C VAL A 226 13.64 13.46 -5.61
N GLU A 227 13.36 12.75 -6.70
CA GLU A 227 12.43 13.19 -7.72
C GLU A 227 11.00 12.99 -7.21
N GLY A 228 10.33 14.11 -6.95
CA GLY A 228 8.90 14.13 -6.67
C GLY A 228 8.13 14.07 -7.97
N TRP A 229 7.31 13.04 -8.13
CA TRP A 229 6.40 12.93 -9.27
C TRP A 229 5.08 13.59 -8.91
N PHE A 230 4.67 14.58 -9.70
CA PHE A 230 3.40 15.26 -9.53
C PHE A 230 2.56 15.09 -10.79
N ALA A 231 1.30 14.70 -10.61
CA ALA A 231 0.32 14.74 -11.67
C ALA A 231 -0.26 16.15 -11.72
N ASP A 232 -0.14 16.81 -12.86
CA ASP A 232 -0.88 18.04 -13.11
C ASP A 232 -2.38 17.66 -13.20
N PRO A 233 -3.27 18.28 -12.39
CA PRO A 233 -4.69 17.94 -12.41
C PRO A 233 -5.38 18.15 -13.78
N ASP A 234 -4.81 18.99 -14.64
CA ASP A 234 -5.35 19.32 -15.95
C ASP A 234 -4.61 18.59 -17.10
N SER A 235 -3.62 17.75 -16.79
CA SER A 235 -2.85 16.98 -17.76
C SER A 235 -2.74 15.50 -17.41
N ALA A 236 -2.59 14.66 -18.43
CA ALA A 236 -2.20 13.25 -18.24
C ALA A 236 -0.67 13.09 -18.12
N GLU A 237 0.09 14.18 -18.22
CA GLU A 237 1.54 14.17 -18.11
C GLU A 237 1.99 14.18 -16.64
N LEU A 238 2.87 13.25 -16.30
CA LEU A 238 3.60 13.25 -15.03
C LEU A 238 4.85 14.11 -15.20
N SER A 239 5.04 15.10 -14.33
CA SER A 239 6.29 15.85 -14.23
C SER A 239 7.08 15.40 -13.01
N GLY A 240 8.38 15.16 -13.22
CA GLY A 240 9.35 14.91 -12.16
C GLY A 240 10.03 16.22 -11.79
N GLU A 241 10.00 16.58 -10.51
CA GLU A 241 10.78 17.69 -9.96
C GLU A 241 11.75 17.18 -8.90
N TRP A 242 13.04 17.46 -9.10
CA TRP A 242 14.06 17.13 -8.11
C TRP A 242 13.94 18.05 -6.90
N SER A 243 13.71 17.45 -5.74
CA SER A 243 13.58 18.14 -4.47
C SER A 243 14.63 17.65 -3.47
N THR A 244 15.06 18.53 -2.58
CA THR A 244 15.89 18.17 -1.44
C THR A 244 15.06 18.30 -0.18
N VAL A 245 14.87 17.20 0.53
CA VAL A 245 14.10 17.14 1.78
C VAL A 245 15.03 16.78 2.93
N THR A 246 14.69 17.19 4.14
CA THR A 246 15.42 16.75 5.32
C THR A 246 14.93 15.36 5.75
N PHE A 247 15.83 14.57 6.32
CA PHE A 247 15.50 13.26 6.86
C PHE A 247 16.21 13.04 8.21
N ARG A 248 15.67 12.09 8.97
CA ARG A 248 16.27 11.54 10.19
C ARG A 248 16.32 10.02 10.05
N ALA A 249 17.42 9.42 10.46
CA ALA A 249 17.59 7.98 10.48
C ALA A 249 17.96 7.52 11.88
N ASP A 250 17.11 6.73 12.52
CA ASP A 250 17.33 6.21 13.87
C ASP A 250 17.70 4.72 13.81
N ARG A 251 18.69 4.32 14.61
CA ARG A 251 19.07 2.91 14.75
C ARG A 251 17.94 2.12 15.41
N LEU A 252 17.59 0.97 14.83
CA LEU A 252 16.56 0.05 15.34
C LEU A 252 17.09 -0.90 16.42
#